data_AF-A0A1Y0V0P5-F1
#
_entry.id   AF-A0A1Y0V0P5-F1
#
_cell.length_a   1.000
_cell.length_b   1.000
_cell.length_c   1.000
_cell.angle_alpha   90.00
_cell.angle_beta   90.00
_cell.angle_gamma   90.00
#
_symmetry.space_group_name_H-M   'P 1'
#
loop_
_entity.id
_entity.type
_entity.pdbx_description
1 polymer ?
#
loop_
_entity_poly.entity_id
_entity_poly.type
_entity_poly.pdbx_seq_one_letter_code
_entity_poly.pdbx_strand_id
1 'polypeptide(L)'
;MGWITQSRRRQIATKGRQMVLSRAGGTASVTLMAYAPPASRTTTCLSSGGYVDVATGTKYPPILASLPDVDRELDISISGSSMTQSFGQLTVNLSDGVADSMNVHNHTGDLSILTGLRSYDMARGWWSDPALSACQPLFTGSATAWRTGATQGTLTLSGPAVLSRQLPLATYAGTGGVEGGSDLTGRVKPRLRGYAFNITPVCVDSVNQIYQVSDGPFWMGTQGTQPDLTVLEGGVLGAWSVPATDGGWAYAGMVSDITTADPAAGTYVVESSSRGAFFRLGGTPVYTITCWATGVMPDGTYVSSLPDIVRQVLVQDIGIPAASISSTWADPFGKVDSAAGAFWDGSDSYTGQDMITALLQGTMRKLAVARDGTLKLIGITDSFLQLVPHQWEKLAVLPDEVIDIKETDLPSELALPLTCGRCTYSRNYTVMSTSTLSPKADLSTLRTQRSAVTVGTDSSTVEVVSPPEVLTSLRTQAGAQVVADVINKLWTVADRRVFYVTLPFERLFDFEMGDEIVLFANVEGVRDGLGGLVVGESWRGSSAGQCVLTVLV
;
A
#
# COMPACT_ATOMS: atom_id res chain seq x y z
N MET A 1 -7.50 64.72 -31.94
CA MET A 1 -8.91 64.33 -31.75
C MET A 1 -9.45 63.82 -33.07
N GLY A 2 -9.93 62.58 -33.13
CA GLY A 2 -10.39 61.96 -34.40
C GLY A 2 -10.87 60.52 -34.20
N TRP A 3 -11.97 60.37 -33.45
CA TRP A 3 -13.00 59.32 -33.49
C TRP A 3 -12.67 58.01 -34.24
N ILE A 4 -12.22 57.00 -33.50
CA ILE A 4 -12.33 55.59 -33.91
C ILE A 4 -13.77 55.15 -33.66
N THR A 5 -14.53 54.97 -34.73
CA THR A 5 -15.91 54.51 -34.71
C THR A 5 -16.02 53.06 -34.26
N GLN A 6 -16.96 52.79 -33.35
CA GLN A 6 -17.28 51.52 -32.69
C GLN A 6 -17.76 50.38 -33.63
N SER A 7 -17.66 50.52 -34.95
CA SER A 7 -18.25 49.60 -35.93
C SER A 7 -17.35 48.41 -36.32
N ARG A 8 -16.09 48.33 -35.87
CA ARG A 8 -15.17 47.21 -36.22
C ARG A 8 -14.99 46.10 -35.18
N ARG A 9 -15.57 46.19 -33.98
CA ARG A 9 -15.50 45.10 -32.98
C ARG A 9 -16.54 43.99 -33.15
N ARG A 10 -17.51 44.12 -34.07
CA ARG A 10 -18.63 43.17 -34.22
C ARG A 10 -18.47 42.08 -35.28
N GLN A 11 -17.34 41.99 -35.99
CA GLN A 11 -17.17 41.00 -37.06
C GLN A 11 -16.30 39.79 -36.72
N ILE A 12 -15.77 39.68 -35.49
CA ILE A 12 -14.94 38.53 -35.08
C ILE A 12 -15.79 37.35 -34.56
N ALA A 13 -17.06 37.57 -34.22
CA ALA A 13 -17.87 36.58 -33.51
C ALA A 13 -18.89 35.80 -34.38
N THR A 14 -18.90 35.92 -35.70
CA THR A 14 -19.94 35.24 -36.50
C THR A 14 -19.42 34.61 -37.80
N LYS A 15 -19.49 33.27 -37.82
CA LYS A 15 -19.29 32.33 -38.92
C LYS A 15 -17.84 31.99 -39.27
N GLY A 16 -17.49 30.72 -39.08
CA GLY A 16 -16.22 30.09 -39.44
C GLY A 16 -15.96 30.07 -40.95
N ARG A 17 -15.69 31.25 -41.54
CA ARG A 17 -15.04 31.36 -42.84
C ARG A 17 -13.54 31.42 -42.62
N GLN A 18 -12.80 30.58 -43.36
CA GLN A 18 -11.34 30.64 -43.46
C GLN A 18 -10.90 32.07 -43.77
N MET A 19 -9.96 32.59 -42.98
CA MET A 19 -9.37 33.89 -43.23
C MET A 19 -8.17 33.69 -44.16
N VAL A 20 -8.31 34.16 -45.40
CA VAL A 20 -7.25 34.13 -46.40
C VAL A 20 -6.57 35.50 -46.41
N LEU A 21 -5.33 35.55 -45.96
CA LEU A 21 -4.50 36.75 -46.08
C LEU A 21 -3.81 36.72 -47.44
N SER A 22 -4.16 37.66 -48.30
CA SER A 22 -3.49 37.89 -49.58
C SER A 22 -2.96 39.32 -49.62
N ARG A 23 -1.75 39.50 -50.16
CA ARG A 23 -1.22 40.82 -50.48
C ARG A 23 -1.96 41.35 -51.71
N ALA A 24 -2.39 42.61 -51.70
CA ALA A 24 -3.08 43.20 -52.86
C ALA A 24 -2.18 43.10 -54.11
N GLY A 25 -2.60 42.29 -55.09
CA GLY A 25 -1.87 42.05 -56.34
C GLY A 25 -0.87 40.89 -56.34
N GLY A 26 -0.76 40.07 -55.29
CA GLY A 26 0.11 38.89 -55.24
C GLY A 26 -0.65 37.57 -55.36
N THR A 27 -0.05 36.56 -55.99
CA THR A 27 -0.57 35.18 -56.13
C THR A 27 -0.41 34.31 -54.87
N ALA A 28 0.31 34.79 -53.85
CA ALA A 28 0.51 34.05 -52.61
C ALA A 28 -0.59 34.39 -51.58
N SER A 29 -1.30 33.36 -51.13
CA SER A 29 -2.31 33.45 -50.07
C SER A 29 -1.97 32.50 -48.93
N VAL A 30 -2.01 32.99 -47.69
CA VAL A 30 -1.87 32.16 -46.49
C VAL A 30 -3.25 31.95 -45.88
N THR A 31 -3.64 30.69 -45.76
CA THR A 31 -4.89 30.28 -45.13
C THR A 31 -4.67 30.08 -43.64
N LEU A 32 -5.18 31.00 -42.82
CA LEU A 32 -5.23 30.80 -41.38
C LEU A 32 -6.47 29.96 -41.07
N MET A 33 -6.27 28.73 -40.59
CA MET A 33 -7.35 27.97 -39.98
C MET A 33 -7.85 28.77 -38.76
N ALA A 34 -9.17 28.94 -38.67
CA ALA A 34 -9.77 29.56 -37.51
C ALA A 34 -9.25 28.85 -36.26
N TYR A 35 -8.65 29.61 -35.35
CA TYR A 35 -8.26 29.14 -34.03
C TYR A 35 -9.52 28.56 -33.39
N ALA A 36 -9.66 27.23 -33.36
CA ALA A 36 -10.57 26.61 -32.42
C ALA A 36 -10.12 27.12 -31.06
N PRO A 37 -11.01 27.66 -30.22
CA PRO A 37 -10.62 27.95 -28.85
C PRO A 37 -9.96 26.68 -28.30
N PRO A 38 -8.80 26.78 -27.61
CA PRO A 38 -8.24 25.63 -26.92
C PRO A 38 -9.38 25.02 -26.10
N ALA A 39 -9.43 23.70 -26.01
CA ALA A 39 -10.37 23.00 -25.14
C ALA A 39 -10.48 23.80 -23.82
N SER A 40 -11.59 24.51 -23.60
CA SER A 40 -11.79 25.32 -22.40
C SER A 40 -12.39 24.34 -21.41
N ARG A 41 -11.49 23.70 -20.66
CA ARG A 41 -11.74 22.50 -19.89
C ARG A 41 -12.47 22.86 -18.61
N THR A 42 -13.79 23.02 -18.69
CA THR A 42 -14.62 22.82 -17.50
C THR A 42 -14.67 21.31 -17.27
N THR A 43 -13.89 20.81 -16.32
CA THR A 43 -13.88 19.41 -15.88
C THR A 43 -15.31 18.95 -15.58
N THR A 44 -15.89 18.07 -16.41
CA THR A 44 -17.23 17.53 -16.13
C THR A 44 -17.11 16.43 -15.08
N CYS A 45 -17.59 16.71 -13.88
CA CYS A 45 -17.50 15.78 -12.75
C CYS A 45 -18.85 15.06 -12.59
N LEU A 46 -18.83 13.73 -12.54
CA LEU A 46 -20.02 12.88 -12.44
C LEU A 46 -19.88 11.96 -11.22
N SER A 47 -20.94 11.75 -10.44
CA SER A 47 -20.95 10.71 -9.41
C SER A 47 -21.79 9.50 -9.86
N SER A 48 -21.23 8.29 -9.70
CA SER A 48 -21.81 7.04 -10.20
C SER A 48 -23.04 6.55 -9.42
N GLY A 49 -23.25 7.06 -8.21
CA GLY A 49 -24.27 6.55 -7.29
C GLY A 49 -25.67 7.11 -7.52
N GLY A 50 -25.80 8.37 -7.93
CA GLY A 50 -27.09 9.07 -7.83
C GLY A 50 -27.72 9.01 -6.43
N TYR A 51 -28.96 9.49 -6.33
CA TYR A 51 -29.78 9.33 -5.13
C TYR A 51 -30.94 8.41 -5.44
N VAL A 52 -31.25 7.48 -4.55
CA VAL A 52 -32.42 6.61 -4.68
C VAL A 52 -33.47 7.06 -3.69
N ASP A 53 -34.63 7.49 -4.19
CA ASP A 53 -35.81 7.69 -3.34
C ASP A 53 -36.25 6.32 -2.81
N VAL A 54 -36.28 6.15 -1.49
CA VAL A 54 -36.57 4.87 -0.84
C VAL A 54 -38.06 4.50 -0.94
N ALA A 55 -38.95 5.49 -1.05
CA ALA A 55 -40.38 5.26 -1.21
C ALA A 55 -40.75 4.84 -2.64
N THR A 56 -40.05 5.37 -3.65
CA THR A 56 -40.38 5.14 -5.07
C THR A 56 -39.35 4.31 -5.84
N GLY A 57 -38.15 4.10 -5.30
CA GLY A 57 -37.01 3.47 -5.97
C GLY A 57 -36.36 4.31 -7.07
N THR A 58 -36.78 5.58 -7.23
CA THR A 58 -36.36 6.45 -8.35
C THR A 58 -34.92 6.93 -8.16
N LYS A 59 -34.08 6.79 -9.20
CA LYS A 59 -32.68 7.26 -9.19
C LYS A 59 -32.58 8.69 -9.75
N TYR A 60 -32.01 9.61 -8.98
CA TYR A 60 -31.72 10.99 -9.40
C TYR A 60 -30.23 11.20 -9.65
N PRO A 61 -29.82 11.91 -10.70
CA PRO A 61 -28.42 12.23 -10.93
C PRO A 61 -27.92 13.22 -9.85
N PRO A 62 -26.76 12.98 -9.22
CA PRO A 62 -26.20 13.90 -8.26
C PRO A 62 -25.38 14.96 -9.02
N ILE A 63 -25.82 16.22 -9.03
CA ILE A 63 -25.03 17.31 -9.60
C ILE A 63 -24.04 17.76 -8.51
N LEU A 64 -22.76 17.47 -8.73
CA LEU A 64 -21.67 17.91 -7.86
C LEU A 64 -21.64 19.43 -7.80
N ALA A 65 -21.70 19.99 -6.59
CA ALA A 65 -21.59 21.43 -6.36
C ALA A 65 -20.13 21.88 -6.31
N SER A 66 -19.28 21.05 -5.72
CA SER A 66 -17.82 21.23 -5.66
C SER A 66 -17.13 19.87 -5.72
N LEU A 67 -15.89 19.86 -6.19
CA LEU A 67 -15.01 18.70 -6.02
C LEU A 67 -14.60 18.56 -4.54
N PRO A 68 -14.23 17.35 -4.09
CA PRO A 68 -13.62 17.17 -2.79
C PRO A 68 -12.16 17.64 -2.83
N ASP A 69 -11.67 18.09 -1.68
CA ASP A 69 -10.24 18.25 -1.44
C ASP A 69 -9.64 16.89 -1.14
N VAL A 70 -8.59 16.52 -1.87
CA VAL A 70 -7.89 15.24 -1.67
C VAL A 70 -6.41 15.50 -1.51
N ASP A 71 -5.82 14.78 -0.54
CA ASP A 71 -4.39 14.71 -0.28
C ASP A 71 -4.01 13.25 -0.14
N ARG A 72 -3.03 12.81 -0.91
CA ARG A 72 -2.49 11.45 -0.86
C ARG A 72 -0.98 11.51 -0.98
N GLU A 73 -0.27 10.99 -0.01
CA GLU A 73 1.18 11.05 0.01
C GLU A 73 1.78 9.83 0.72
N LEU A 74 2.73 9.19 0.06
CA LEU A 74 3.48 8.06 0.62
C LEU A 74 4.38 8.56 1.74
N ASP A 75 4.47 7.78 2.81
CA ASP A 75 5.49 8.01 3.81
C ASP A 75 6.86 7.58 3.24
N ILE A 76 7.68 8.56 2.85
CA ILE A 76 9.01 8.31 2.28
C ILE A 76 10.07 7.99 3.33
N SER A 77 9.73 8.02 4.62
CA SER A 77 10.65 7.56 5.68
C SER A 77 11.00 6.09 5.50
N ILE A 78 12.16 5.72 6.02
CA ILE A 78 12.71 4.38 5.86
C ILE A 78 11.92 3.39 6.70
N SER A 79 11.57 3.79 7.92
CA SER A 79 10.80 2.98 8.86
C SER A 79 9.30 2.92 8.57
N GLY A 80 8.77 3.86 7.78
CA GLY A 80 7.36 3.94 7.44
C GLY A 80 6.81 2.71 6.73
N SER A 81 5.54 2.38 6.95
CA SER A 81 4.82 1.31 6.24
C SER A 81 3.60 1.83 5.48
N SER A 82 3.25 3.10 5.67
CA SER A 82 1.94 3.63 5.38
C SER A 82 1.98 4.82 4.42
N MET A 83 0.83 5.46 4.29
CA MET A 83 0.58 6.58 3.40
C MET A 83 -0.41 7.48 4.12
N THR A 84 -0.21 8.78 4.03
CA THR A 84 -1.17 9.77 4.53
C THR A 84 -2.22 9.99 3.45
N GLN A 85 -3.50 9.86 3.83
CA GLN A 85 -4.62 10.06 2.91
C GLN A 85 -5.72 10.87 3.57
N SER A 86 -6.21 11.88 2.86
CA SER A 86 -7.41 12.64 3.18
C SER A 86 -8.23 12.78 1.91
N PHE A 87 -9.53 12.52 2.01
CA PHE A 87 -10.45 12.58 0.87
C PHE A 87 -11.49 13.70 0.99
N GLY A 88 -11.43 14.49 2.08
CA GLY A 88 -12.26 15.67 2.27
C GLY A 88 -13.77 15.38 2.25
N GLN A 89 -14.53 16.39 1.83
CA GLN A 89 -15.99 16.33 1.74
C GLN A 89 -16.46 16.67 0.33
N LEU A 90 -17.48 15.94 -0.11
CA LEU A 90 -18.19 16.17 -1.34
C LEU A 90 -19.47 16.98 -1.07
N THR A 91 -19.66 18.09 -1.77
CA THR A 91 -20.90 18.86 -1.71
C THR A 91 -21.73 18.60 -2.96
N VAL A 92 -23.02 18.37 -2.76
CA VAL A 92 -23.97 18.04 -3.81
C VAL A 92 -25.15 18.98 -3.77
N ASN A 93 -25.61 19.41 -4.95
CA ASN A 93 -26.81 20.25 -5.04
C ASN A 93 -28.06 19.37 -4.97
N LEU A 94 -28.98 19.74 -4.09
CA LEU A 94 -30.30 19.13 -3.97
C LEU A 94 -31.32 20.12 -4.51
N SER A 95 -32.18 19.69 -5.43
CA SER A 95 -33.31 20.52 -5.87
C SER A 95 -34.39 20.60 -4.78
N ASP A 96 -35.16 21.69 -4.79
CA ASP A 96 -36.28 21.89 -3.87
C ASP A 96 -37.23 20.68 -3.82
N GLY A 97 -37.60 20.24 -2.62
CA GLY A 97 -38.47 19.08 -2.37
C GLY A 97 -37.78 17.71 -2.44
N VAL A 98 -36.54 17.61 -2.95
CA VAL A 98 -35.78 16.35 -2.92
C VAL A 98 -35.28 16.05 -1.51
N ALA A 99 -34.79 17.08 -0.79
CA ALA A 99 -34.31 16.94 0.58
C ALA A 99 -35.38 16.41 1.55
N ASP A 100 -36.65 16.76 1.34
CA ASP A 100 -37.77 16.36 2.22
C ASP A 100 -38.17 14.89 2.06
N SER A 101 -37.96 14.32 0.86
CA SER A 101 -38.14 12.89 0.60
C SER A 101 -36.96 12.03 1.11
N MET A 102 -35.86 12.67 1.44
CA MET A 102 -34.62 12.02 1.84
C MET A 102 -34.63 11.81 3.36
N ASN A 103 -35.24 10.72 3.81
CA ASN A 103 -35.09 10.23 5.18
C ASN A 103 -33.70 9.58 5.32
N VAL A 104 -32.65 10.39 5.24
CA VAL A 104 -31.25 9.92 5.23
C VAL A 104 -30.90 9.48 6.65
N HIS A 105 -31.21 8.23 6.98
CA HIS A 105 -30.39 7.53 7.96
C HIS A 105 -28.95 7.53 7.46
N ASN A 106 -27.96 7.67 8.34
CA ASN A 106 -26.53 7.73 8.02
C ASN A 106 -26.10 6.51 7.16
N HIS A 107 -26.35 6.56 5.86
CA HIS A 107 -26.07 5.48 4.94
C HIS A 107 -24.64 5.67 4.46
N THR A 108 -23.77 4.81 4.98
CA THR A 108 -22.45 4.58 4.43
C THR A 108 -22.60 3.81 3.13
N GLY A 109 -21.86 4.19 2.10
CA GLY A 109 -21.97 3.54 0.79
C GLY A 109 -20.77 3.84 -0.10
N ASP A 110 -20.52 2.94 -1.03
CA ASP A 110 -19.46 3.09 -2.02
C ASP A 110 -19.89 4.08 -3.11
N LEU A 111 -18.96 4.93 -3.55
CA LEU A 111 -19.19 5.91 -4.61
C LEU A 111 -17.94 6.09 -5.47
N SER A 112 -18.15 6.48 -6.72
CA SER A 112 -17.10 6.94 -7.61
C SER A 112 -17.40 8.33 -8.12
N ILE A 113 -16.39 9.18 -8.09
CA ILE A 113 -16.36 10.49 -8.76
C ILE A 113 -15.52 10.30 -10.02
N LEU A 114 -16.13 10.57 -11.16
CA LEU A 114 -15.51 10.49 -12.47
C LEU A 114 -15.34 11.89 -13.03
N THR A 115 -14.34 12.04 -13.88
CA THR A 115 -14.05 13.28 -14.59
C THR A 115 -13.80 13.01 -16.06
N GLY A 116 -14.10 13.98 -16.92
CA GLY A 116 -13.73 13.89 -18.33
C GLY A 116 -13.58 15.25 -18.98
N LEU A 117 -12.89 15.24 -20.12
CA LEU A 117 -12.66 16.43 -20.93
C LEU A 117 -13.86 16.71 -21.83
N ARG A 118 -14.38 17.94 -21.78
CA ARG A 118 -15.42 18.40 -22.69
C ARG A 118 -14.84 18.60 -24.09
N SER A 119 -15.61 18.21 -25.10
CA SER A 119 -15.28 18.47 -26.50
C SER A 119 -16.03 19.71 -26.99
N TYR A 120 -15.39 20.53 -27.83
CA TYR A 120 -16.09 21.64 -28.46
C TYR A 120 -16.75 21.16 -29.75
N ASP A 121 -18.07 21.22 -29.80
CA ASP A 121 -18.81 20.95 -31.03
C ASP A 121 -18.84 22.22 -31.88
N MET A 122 -17.93 22.29 -32.85
CA MET A 122 -17.81 23.43 -33.78
C MET A 122 -19.08 23.67 -34.62
N ALA A 123 -19.88 22.64 -34.89
CA ALA A 123 -21.09 22.77 -35.71
C ALA A 123 -22.22 23.44 -34.92
N ARG A 124 -22.30 23.16 -33.62
CA ARG A 124 -23.34 23.68 -32.72
C ARG A 124 -22.88 24.90 -31.90
N GLY A 125 -21.56 25.16 -31.84
CA GLY A 125 -20.98 26.34 -31.18
C GLY A 125 -20.96 26.27 -29.65
N TRP A 126 -21.04 25.07 -29.08
CA TRP A 126 -21.16 24.82 -27.64
C TRP A 126 -20.23 23.68 -27.19
N TRP A 127 -19.96 23.62 -25.88
CA TRP A 127 -19.20 22.54 -25.26
C TRP A 127 -20.12 21.35 -24.99
N SER A 128 -19.74 20.17 -25.47
CA SER A 128 -20.39 18.90 -25.17
C SER A 128 -19.67 18.16 -24.07
N ASP A 129 -20.44 17.60 -23.14
CA ASP A 129 -19.91 16.72 -22.11
C ASP A 129 -19.43 15.39 -22.72
N PRO A 130 -18.37 14.80 -22.16
CA PRO A 130 -17.91 13.48 -22.59
C PRO A 130 -18.96 12.42 -22.29
N ALA A 131 -18.97 11.35 -23.08
CA ALA A 131 -19.69 10.14 -22.71
C ALA A 131 -19.11 9.57 -21.41
N LEU A 132 -19.95 8.97 -20.56
CA LEU A 132 -19.52 8.37 -19.29
C LEU A 132 -18.37 7.36 -19.47
N SER A 133 -18.38 6.61 -20.58
CA SER A 133 -17.33 5.63 -20.92
C SER A 133 -15.98 6.26 -21.28
N ALA A 134 -15.93 7.56 -21.52
CA ALA A 134 -14.71 8.34 -21.77
C ALA A 134 -14.22 9.08 -20.50
N CYS A 135 -14.97 8.99 -19.39
CA CYS A 135 -14.56 9.57 -18.12
C CYS A 135 -13.62 8.63 -17.36
N GLN A 136 -12.70 9.21 -16.60
CA GLN A 136 -11.74 8.50 -15.74
C GLN A 136 -12.08 8.73 -14.25
N PRO A 137 -11.75 7.78 -13.37
CA PRO A 137 -11.97 7.93 -11.94
C PRO A 137 -11.03 8.98 -11.35
N LEU A 138 -11.62 9.96 -10.66
CA LEU A 138 -10.91 10.91 -9.79
C LEU A 138 -10.83 10.38 -8.36
N PHE A 139 -11.89 9.72 -7.90
CA PHE A 139 -11.97 9.06 -6.60
C PHE A 139 -12.94 7.88 -6.69
N THR A 140 -12.61 6.76 -6.07
CA THR A 140 -13.54 5.68 -5.78
C THR A 140 -13.26 5.17 -4.37
N GLY A 141 -14.29 5.08 -3.56
CA GLY A 141 -14.17 4.74 -2.15
C GLY A 141 -15.53 4.78 -1.47
N SER A 142 -15.56 5.09 -0.18
CA SER A 142 -16.79 5.10 0.61
C SER A 142 -17.11 6.49 1.14
N ALA A 143 -18.38 6.71 1.50
CA ALA A 143 -18.80 7.84 2.32
C ALA A 143 -19.11 7.37 3.75
N THR A 144 -18.60 8.10 4.76
CA THR A 144 -18.75 7.74 6.18
C THR A 144 -19.85 8.53 6.89
N ALA A 145 -20.25 9.68 6.34
CA ALA A 145 -21.32 10.50 6.88
C ALA A 145 -22.01 11.27 5.76
N TRP A 146 -23.34 11.39 5.85
CA TRP A 146 -24.14 12.22 4.96
C TRP A 146 -24.95 13.21 5.80
N ARG A 147 -24.81 14.49 5.50
CA ARG A 147 -25.66 15.57 6.04
C ARG A 147 -26.49 16.20 4.92
N THR A 148 -27.77 16.43 5.16
CA THR A 148 -28.66 17.13 4.24
C THR A 148 -29.05 18.49 4.80
N GLY A 149 -29.09 19.49 3.92
CA GLY A 149 -29.74 20.77 4.10
C GLY A 149 -30.84 20.95 3.04
N ALA A 150 -31.55 22.08 3.10
CA ALA A 150 -32.70 22.34 2.23
C ALA A 150 -32.36 22.29 0.73
N THR A 151 -31.16 22.72 0.34
CA THR A 151 -30.73 22.84 -1.07
C THR A 151 -29.37 22.19 -1.36
N GLN A 152 -28.71 21.64 -0.34
CA GLN A 152 -27.38 21.02 -0.46
C GLN A 152 -27.23 19.82 0.47
N GLY A 153 -26.46 18.84 0.03
CA GLY A 153 -25.99 17.75 0.89
C GLY A 153 -24.46 17.74 0.96
N THR A 154 -23.91 17.19 2.05
CA THR A 154 -22.47 16.92 2.17
C THR A 154 -22.22 15.46 2.51
N LEU A 155 -21.24 14.86 1.83
CA LEU A 155 -20.75 13.51 2.09
C LEU A 155 -19.28 13.57 2.52
N THR A 156 -18.95 13.00 3.67
CA THR A 156 -17.55 12.83 4.09
C THR A 156 -16.97 11.59 3.41
N LEU A 157 -15.93 11.78 2.59
CA LEU A 157 -15.30 10.69 1.83
C LEU A 157 -14.27 9.96 2.68
N SER A 158 -14.06 8.67 2.39
CA SER A 158 -13.09 7.83 3.05
C SER A 158 -12.56 6.74 2.11
N GLY A 159 -11.32 6.30 2.35
CA GLY A 159 -10.76 5.13 1.70
C GLY A 159 -11.41 3.82 2.20
N PRO A 160 -10.79 2.66 1.94
CA PRO A 160 -11.31 1.37 2.40
C PRO A 160 -11.32 1.28 3.93
N ALA A 161 -12.47 1.50 4.57
CA ALA A 161 -12.63 1.45 6.03
C ALA A 161 -12.26 0.08 6.65
N VAL A 162 -12.16 -0.96 5.81
CA VAL A 162 -11.83 -2.34 6.21
C VAL A 162 -10.41 -2.48 6.77
N LEU A 163 -9.46 -1.60 6.40
CA LEU A 163 -8.10 -1.67 6.95
C LEU A 163 -8.02 -1.16 8.39
N SER A 164 -8.84 -0.19 8.76
CA SER A 164 -8.79 0.47 10.07
C SER A 164 -9.70 -0.17 11.13
N ARG A 165 -10.58 -1.10 10.75
CA ARG A 165 -11.43 -1.82 11.71
C ARG A 165 -10.65 -2.93 12.41
N GLN A 166 -11.07 -3.25 13.63
CA GLN A 166 -10.64 -4.47 14.32
C GLN A 166 -11.08 -5.70 13.53
N LEU A 167 -10.18 -6.67 13.37
CA LEU A 167 -10.47 -7.89 12.64
C LEU A 167 -11.28 -8.87 13.51
N PRO A 168 -12.26 -9.59 12.94
CA PRO A 168 -12.99 -10.64 13.65
C PRO A 168 -12.13 -11.91 13.75
N LEU A 169 -11.16 -11.90 14.65
CA LEU A 169 -10.18 -12.98 14.79
C LEU A 169 -10.77 -14.18 15.56
N ALA A 170 -10.42 -15.39 15.14
CA ALA A 170 -10.79 -16.61 15.85
C ALA A 170 -10.11 -16.66 17.22
N THR A 171 -10.88 -17.02 18.25
CA THR A 171 -10.40 -17.14 19.64
C THR A 171 -10.53 -18.58 20.14
N TYR A 172 -9.76 -18.91 21.17
CA TYR A 172 -9.87 -20.18 21.87
C TYR A 172 -11.17 -20.25 22.70
N ALA A 173 -11.87 -21.38 22.64
CA ALA A 173 -13.07 -21.59 23.43
C ALA A 173 -12.79 -21.92 24.91
N GLY A 174 -11.61 -22.46 25.23
CA GLY A 174 -11.22 -22.89 26.58
C GLY A 174 -11.91 -24.17 27.07
N THR A 175 -12.30 -25.04 26.13
CA THR A 175 -13.05 -26.28 26.40
C THR A 175 -12.16 -27.53 26.61
N GLY A 176 -10.84 -27.36 26.60
CA GLY A 176 -9.83 -28.43 26.67
C GLY A 176 -9.30 -28.86 25.31
N GLY A 177 -8.22 -29.65 25.31
CA GLY A 177 -7.55 -30.14 24.11
C GLY A 177 -6.97 -29.01 23.25
N VAL A 178 -7.27 -29.00 21.95
CA VAL A 178 -6.79 -27.94 21.04
C VAL A 178 -7.41 -26.57 21.28
N GLU A 179 -8.49 -26.49 22.06
CA GLU A 179 -9.16 -25.22 22.40
C GLU A 179 -8.66 -24.60 23.69
N GLY A 180 -7.65 -25.19 24.35
CA GLY A 180 -7.10 -24.63 25.57
C GLY A 180 -7.92 -24.90 26.82
N GLY A 181 -7.33 -24.69 27.99
CA GLY A 181 -8.09 -24.59 29.25
C GLY A 181 -8.82 -23.25 29.36
N SER A 182 -9.51 -23.05 30.49
CA SER A 182 -10.21 -21.78 30.79
C SER A 182 -9.28 -20.56 30.85
N ASP A 183 -7.98 -20.78 31.00
CA ASP A 183 -6.92 -19.76 30.95
C ASP A 183 -6.70 -19.18 29.54
N LEU A 184 -7.10 -19.91 28.49
CA LEU A 184 -7.02 -19.45 27.11
C LEU A 184 -8.34 -18.92 26.55
N THR A 185 -9.47 -19.07 27.26
CA THR A 185 -10.79 -18.62 26.78
C THR A 185 -10.75 -17.16 26.30
N GLY A 186 -11.16 -16.92 25.06
CA GLY A 186 -11.24 -15.59 24.46
C GLY A 186 -9.90 -15.02 23.95
N ARG A 187 -8.77 -15.69 24.21
CA ARG A 187 -7.49 -15.33 23.60
C ARG A 187 -7.52 -15.62 22.10
N VAL A 188 -6.96 -14.72 21.29
CA VAL A 188 -6.87 -14.90 19.84
C VAL A 188 -5.92 -16.06 19.50
N LYS A 189 -6.29 -16.87 18.50
CA LYS A 189 -5.42 -17.95 18.00
C LYS A 189 -4.24 -17.36 17.22
N PRO A 190 -3.02 -17.90 17.38
CA PRO A 190 -1.83 -17.37 16.71
C PRO A 190 -1.95 -17.54 15.18
N ARG A 191 -1.29 -16.68 14.42
CA ARG A 191 -1.24 -16.71 12.95
C ARG A 191 0.19 -16.64 12.46
N LEU A 192 0.54 -17.51 11.53
CA LEU A 192 1.81 -17.48 10.81
C LEU A 192 1.50 -17.42 9.31
N ARG A 193 2.04 -16.40 8.63
CA ARG A 193 1.94 -16.26 7.16
C ARG A 193 3.34 -16.07 6.60
N GLY A 194 3.78 -16.99 5.74
CA GLY A 194 5.18 -17.06 5.33
C GLY A 194 6.08 -17.61 6.44
N TYR A 195 7.36 -17.28 6.41
CA TYR A 195 8.36 -17.80 7.36
C TYR A 195 8.52 -16.90 8.59
N ALA A 196 8.59 -17.50 9.79
CA ALA A 196 8.99 -16.80 11.01
C ALA A 196 10.08 -17.57 11.77
N PHE A 197 11.09 -16.81 12.23
CA PHE A 197 12.23 -17.37 12.95
C PHE A 197 12.03 -17.27 14.47
N ASN A 198 12.19 -18.40 15.14
CA ASN A 198 12.25 -18.52 16.59
C ASN A 198 11.06 -17.83 17.30
N ILE A 199 9.86 -18.30 17.01
CA ILE A 199 8.58 -17.91 17.62
C ILE A 199 8.29 -18.77 18.85
N THR A 200 7.58 -18.19 19.82
CA THR A 200 7.02 -18.95 20.95
C THR A 200 5.61 -19.42 20.59
N PRO A 201 5.38 -20.73 20.43
CA PRO A 201 4.05 -21.24 20.15
C PRO A 201 3.16 -21.21 21.39
N VAL A 202 1.84 -21.22 21.18
CA VAL A 202 0.87 -21.24 22.29
C VAL A 202 0.72 -22.67 22.79
N CYS A 203 1.06 -22.93 24.05
CA CYS A 203 0.78 -24.21 24.70
C CYS A 203 -0.72 -24.32 24.98
N VAL A 204 -1.45 -25.09 24.17
CA VAL A 204 -2.91 -25.26 24.29
C VAL A 204 -3.28 -26.37 25.27
N ASP A 205 -2.41 -27.38 25.42
CA ASP A 205 -2.61 -28.44 26.40
C ASP A 205 -1.28 -28.73 27.09
N SER A 206 -1.13 -28.23 28.31
CA SER A 206 0.09 -28.42 29.11
C SER A 206 0.20 -29.81 29.72
N VAL A 207 -0.87 -30.62 29.72
CA VAL A 207 -0.82 -32.01 30.19
C VAL A 207 -0.28 -32.89 29.07
N ASN A 208 -0.83 -32.73 27.86
CA ASN A 208 -0.43 -33.50 26.68
C ASN A 208 0.72 -32.87 25.89
N GLN A 209 1.20 -31.68 26.30
CA GLN A 209 2.26 -30.91 25.63
C GLN A 209 1.94 -30.61 24.16
N ILE A 210 0.72 -30.13 23.92
CA ILE A 210 0.25 -29.72 22.60
C ILE A 210 0.43 -28.22 22.45
N TYR A 211 1.07 -27.83 21.35
CA TYR A 211 1.39 -26.45 21.02
C TYR A 211 0.78 -26.08 19.68
N GLN A 212 0.14 -24.91 19.61
CA GLN A 212 -0.35 -24.31 18.37
C GLN A 212 0.61 -23.24 17.87
N VAL A 213 0.95 -23.33 16.59
CA VAL A 213 1.81 -22.36 15.88
C VAL A 213 0.99 -21.41 15.01
N SER A 214 -0.06 -21.91 14.35
CA SER A 214 -0.93 -21.07 13.53
C SER A 214 -2.36 -21.59 13.50
N ASP A 215 -3.27 -20.69 13.18
CA ASP A 215 -4.67 -20.94 12.80
C ASP A 215 -4.85 -21.52 11.38
N GLY A 216 -3.84 -21.42 10.52
CA GLY A 216 -3.76 -22.07 9.22
C GLY A 216 -2.74 -23.21 9.22
N PRO A 217 -2.64 -23.98 8.12
CA PRO A 217 -1.69 -25.09 8.02
C PRO A 217 -0.22 -24.63 7.92
N PHE A 218 0.69 -25.57 8.13
CA PHE A 218 2.10 -25.45 7.72
C PHE A 218 2.27 -25.69 6.22
N TRP A 219 3.32 -25.09 5.66
CA TRP A 219 3.82 -25.49 4.35
C TRP A 219 4.49 -26.87 4.44
N MET A 220 4.09 -27.81 3.58
CA MET A 220 4.53 -29.21 3.60
C MET A 220 5.82 -29.46 2.79
N GLY A 221 6.62 -28.41 2.56
CA GLY A 221 7.83 -28.47 1.76
C GLY A 221 7.57 -28.86 0.30
N THR A 222 8.64 -28.97 -0.49
CA THR A 222 8.54 -29.35 -1.91
C THR A 222 8.07 -30.80 -2.11
N GLN A 223 8.36 -31.69 -1.16
CA GLN A 223 7.97 -33.10 -1.25
C GLN A 223 6.55 -33.39 -0.76
N GLY A 224 5.88 -32.42 -0.11
CA GLY A 224 4.50 -32.54 0.37
C GLY A 224 4.29 -33.51 1.54
N THR A 225 5.37 -34.11 2.06
CA THR A 225 5.33 -35.14 3.11
C THR A 225 5.77 -34.62 4.47
N GLN A 226 6.39 -33.44 4.53
CA GLN A 226 7.15 -32.97 5.68
C GLN A 226 6.92 -31.47 5.89
N PRO A 227 6.44 -31.04 7.07
CA PRO A 227 6.25 -29.63 7.35
C PRO A 227 7.60 -28.91 7.42
N ASP A 228 7.66 -27.69 6.92
CA ASP A 228 8.77 -26.77 7.19
C ASP A 228 8.61 -26.22 8.61
N LEU A 229 9.02 -27.03 9.59
CA LEU A 229 8.97 -26.77 11.02
C LEU A 229 10.25 -27.30 11.67
N THR A 230 10.80 -26.53 12.59
CA THR A 230 11.82 -27.01 13.54
C THR A 230 11.42 -26.61 14.93
N VAL A 231 11.35 -27.59 15.84
CA VAL A 231 11.07 -27.38 17.26
C VAL A 231 12.39 -27.27 18.02
N LEU A 232 12.48 -26.33 18.94
CA LEU A 232 13.62 -26.11 19.81
C LEU A 232 13.18 -26.13 21.27
N GLU A 233 14.07 -26.62 22.12
CA GLU A 233 13.93 -26.51 23.57
C GLU A 233 15.15 -25.82 24.15
N GLY A 234 14.94 -24.69 24.83
CA GLY A 234 16.04 -23.90 25.39
C GLY A 234 17.08 -23.49 24.32
N GLY A 235 16.68 -23.38 23.06
CA GLY A 235 17.57 -23.07 21.93
C GLY A 235 18.36 -24.26 21.36
N VAL A 236 18.14 -25.49 21.86
CA VAL A 236 18.70 -26.71 21.24
C VAL A 236 17.80 -27.14 20.09
N LEU A 237 18.39 -27.33 18.90
CA LEU A 237 17.68 -27.75 17.70
C LEU A 237 17.12 -29.16 17.85
N GLY A 238 15.87 -29.33 17.44
CA GLY A 238 15.30 -30.64 17.16
C GLY A 238 16.01 -31.32 15.98
N ALA A 239 16.00 -32.65 15.99
CA ALA A 239 16.58 -33.47 14.94
C ALA A 239 15.52 -33.93 13.94
N TRP A 240 15.83 -33.92 12.64
CA TRP A 240 14.93 -34.43 11.61
C TRP A 240 15.07 -35.95 11.40
N SER A 241 16.12 -36.56 11.96
CA SER A 241 16.37 -37.99 11.93
C SER A 241 17.33 -38.37 13.06
N VAL A 242 17.25 -39.63 13.55
CA VAL A 242 17.90 -40.23 14.75
C VAL A 242 17.40 -39.71 16.11
N PRO A 243 17.49 -40.48 17.22
CA PRO A 243 17.18 -39.96 18.55
C PRO A 243 18.06 -38.74 18.83
N ALA A 244 17.45 -37.65 19.28
CA ALA A 244 18.18 -36.45 19.63
C ALA A 244 19.12 -36.74 20.81
N THR A 245 20.42 -36.87 20.53
CA THR A 245 21.44 -37.18 21.55
C THR A 245 21.72 -36.01 22.49
N ASP A 246 21.29 -34.79 22.13
CA ASP A 246 21.65 -33.56 22.82
C ASP A 246 20.49 -32.82 23.52
N GLY A 247 19.36 -33.50 23.75
CA GLY A 247 18.21 -32.91 24.45
C GLY A 247 17.31 -32.04 23.56
N GLY A 248 17.39 -32.21 22.24
CA GLY A 248 16.40 -31.70 21.29
C GLY A 248 15.24 -32.68 21.07
N TRP A 249 14.28 -32.29 20.24
CA TRP A 249 13.11 -33.11 19.89
C TRP A 249 13.24 -33.70 18.49
N ALA A 250 13.04 -35.02 18.33
CA ALA A 250 13.11 -35.67 17.02
C ALA A 250 11.73 -35.71 16.32
N TYR A 251 11.67 -35.37 15.03
CA TYR A 251 10.42 -35.46 14.27
C TYR A 251 9.97 -36.92 14.08
N ALA A 252 8.74 -37.23 14.46
CA ALA A 252 8.15 -38.58 14.41
C ALA A 252 6.96 -38.71 13.43
N GLY A 253 6.71 -37.71 12.60
CA GLY A 253 5.74 -37.79 11.51
C GLY A 253 4.48 -36.93 11.69
N MET A 254 3.63 -37.00 10.66
CA MET A 254 2.32 -36.35 10.63
C MET A 254 1.25 -37.23 11.28
N VAL A 255 0.27 -36.61 11.94
CA VAL A 255 -0.92 -37.25 12.49
C VAL A 255 -2.18 -36.52 12.02
N SER A 256 -3.30 -37.24 11.97
CA SER A 256 -4.59 -36.66 11.59
C SER A 256 -5.31 -35.95 12.75
N ASP A 257 -5.01 -36.36 13.98
CA ASP A 257 -5.55 -35.75 15.20
C ASP A 257 -4.49 -35.73 16.30
N ILE A 258 -4.02 -34.54 16.62
CA ILE A 258 -2.95 -34.29 17.58
C ILE A 258 -3.33 -34.70 19.02
N THR A 259 -4.63 -34.72 19.35
CA THR A 259 -5.12 -35.00 20.70
C THR A 259 -5.07 -36.48 21.05
N THR A 260 -5.09 -37.35 20.05
CA THR A 260 -5.09 -38.82 20.22
C THR A 260 -3.71 -39.44 20.00
N ALA A 261 -2.77 -38.70 19.42
CA ALA A 261 -1.42 -39.18 19.15
C ALA A 261 -0.59 -39.30 20.45
N ASP A 262 0.16 -40.38 20.61
CA ASP A 262 1.05 -40.61 21.76
C ASP A 262 2.52 -40.73 21.29
N PRO A 263 3.20 -39.60 21.03
CA PRO A 263 4.58 -39.60 20.59
C PRO A 263 5.53 -40.19 21.67
N ALA A 264 6.53 -40.94 21.24
CA ALA A 264 7.53 -41.49 22.14
C ALA A 264 8.39 -40.38 22.78
N ALA A 265 8.92 -40.63 23.97
CA ALA A 265 9.81 -39.70 24.67
C ALA A 265 10.96 -39.21 23.80
N GLY A 266 11.21 -37.90 23.81
CA GLY A 266 12.22 -37.24 22.97
C GLY A 266 11.80 -37.03 21.51
N THR A 267 10.55 -37.32 21.15
CA THR A 267 10.01 -37.09 19.80
C THR A 267 8.83 -36.12 19.79
N TYR A 268 8.50 -35.58 18.62
CA TYR A 268 7.29 -34.80 18.39
C TYR A 268 6.57 -35.22 17.12
N VAL A 269 5.24 -35.13 17.14
CA VAL A 269 4.37 -35.34 15.98
C VAL A 269 3.66 -34.04 15.61
N VAL A 270 3.19 -33.94 14.38
CA VAL A 270 2.62 -32.71 13.81
C VAL A 270 1.24 -32.96 13.22
N GLU A 271 0.29 -32.07 13.50
CA GLU A 271 -0.97 -31.94 12.76
C GLU A 271 -0.93 -30.62 11.97
N SER A 272 -1.23 -30.69 10.68
CA SER A 272 -1.34 -29.52 9.80
C SER A 272 -2.60 -29.67 8.97
N SER A 273 -3.62 -28.87 9.29
CA SER A 273 -4.93 -28.95 8.63
C SER A 273 -5.62 -27.59 8.64
N SER A 274 -6.86 -27.53 8.15
CA SER A 274 -7.70 -26.33 8.26
C SER A 274 -8.07 -25.98 9.71
N ARG A 275 -7.83 -26.88 10.69
CA ARG A 275 -7.96 -26.57 12.13
C ARG A 275 -6.81 -25.71 12.64
N GLY A 276 -5.69 -25.69 11.91
CA GLY A 276 -4.46 -25.02 12.27
C GLY A 276 -3.24 -25.93 12.16
N ALA A 277 -2.13 -25.41 12.69
CA ALA A 277 -0.82 -26.02 12.69
C ALA A 277 -0.38 -26.27 14.13
N PHE A 278 -0.25 -27.54 14.48
CA PHE A 278 0.02 -28.02 15.84
C PHE A 278 1.20 -28.99 15.87
N PHE A 279 1.90 -29.03 17.00
CA PHE A 279 2.79 -30.13 17.31
C PHE A 279 2.59 -30.60 18.76
N ARG A 280 2.90 -31.87 19.00
CA ARG A 280 2.81 -32.50 20.33
C ARG A 280 4.12 -33.15 20.68
N LEU A 281 4.60 -32.89 21.90
CA LEU A 281 5.82 -33.49 22.43
C LEU A 281 5.53 -34.82 23.13
N GLY A 282 6.44 -35.79 23.00
CA GLY A 282 6.37 -37.10 23.67
C GLY A 282 6.90 -37.11 25.10
N GLY A 283 7.06 -35.94 25.73
CA GLY A 283 7.54 -35.79 27.09
C GLY A 283 7.41 -34.36 27.58
N THR A 284 7.70 -34.13 28.85
CA THR A 284 7.65 -32.81 29.46
C THR A 284 8.94 -32.03 29.17
N PRO A 285 8.86 -30.83 28.57
CA PRO A 285 10.02 -30.00 28.36
C PRO A 285 10.54 -29.43 29.70
N VAL A 286 11.85 -29.27 29.79
CA VAL A 286 12.59 -28.66 30.90
C VAL A 286 12.76 -27.16 30.65
N TYR A 287 12.98 -26.75 29.40
CA TYR A 287 13.18 -25.35 29.00
C TYR A 287 12.05 -24.84 28.10
N THR A 288 12.05 -23.53 27.84
CA THR A 288 11.09 -22.90 26.93
C THR A 288 11.15 -23.54 25.55
N ILE A 289 9.96 -23.85 25.02
CA ILE A 289 9.80 -24.32 23.65
C ILE A 289 9.68 -23.13 22.71
N THR A 290 10.49 -23.13 21.67
CA THR A 290 10.36 -22.22 20.53
C THR A 290 10.37 -23.03 19.24
N CYS A 291 9.99 -22.40 18.13
CA CYS A 291 10.10 -23.03 16.83
C CYS A 291 10.37 -22.00 15.74
N TRP A 292 10.81 -22.45 14.57
CA TRP A 292 10.62 -21.69 13.35
C TRP A 292 9.87 -22.54 12.35
N ALA A 293 9.05 -21.88 11.55
CA ALA A 293 8.19 -22.55 10.61
C ALA A 293 7.79 -21.64 9.45
N THR A 294 7.25 -22.28 8.41
CA THR A 294 6.55 -21.61 7.32
C THR A 294 5.06 -21.93 7.39
N GLY A 295 4.24 -20.90 7.60
CA GLY A 295 2.78 -21.00 7.56
C GLY A 295 2.21 -20.68 6.18
N VAL A 296 1.13 -21.35 5.81
CA VAL A 296 0.37 -21.05 4.59
C VAL A 296 -0.90 -20.26 4.90
N MET A 297 -1.59 -19.81 3.85
CA MET A 297 -2.89 -19.16 4.00
C MET A 297 -3.96 -20.15 4.51
N PRO A 298 -5.07 -19.67 5.10
CA PRO A 298 -6.13 -20.54 5.62
C PRO A 298 -6.69 -21.55 4.61
N ASP A 299 -6.72 -21.20 3.32
CA ASP A 299 -7.14 -22.09 2.23
C ASP A 299 -6.07 -23.13 1.79
N GLY A 300 -4.89 -23.12 2.41
CA GLY A 300 -3.75 -23.96 2.07
C GLY A 300 -2.81 -23.38 1.01
N THR A 301 -3.08 -22.18 0.49
CA THR A 301 -2.24 -21.54 -0.53
C THR A 301 -0.88 -21.15 0.03
N TYR A 302 0.19 -21.67 -0.58
CA TYR A 302 1.56 -21.29 -0.26
C TYR A 302 2.03 -20.15 -1.17
N VAL A 303 2.50 -19.08 -0.53
CA VAL A 303 3.18 -17.95 -1.15
C VAL A 303 4.37 -17.57 -0.27
N SER A 304 5.49 -17.20 -0.89
CA SER A 304 6.73 -16.87 -0.18
C SER A 304 7.18 -15.43 -0.37
N SER A 305 6.87 -14.82 -1.52
CA SER A 305 7.24 -13.44 -1.80
C SER A 305 6.41 -12.48 -0.94
N LEU A 306 7.03 -11.40 -0.49
CA LEU A 306 6.37 -10.32 0.25
C LEU A 306 5.10 -9.79 -0.45
N PRO A 307 5.13 -9.41 -1.75
CA PRO A 307 3.92 -8.90 -2.41
C PRO A 307 2.80 -9.94 -2.50
N ASP A 308 3.12 -11.23 -2.66
CA ASP A 308 2.10 -12.28 -2.72
C ASP A 308 1.52 -12.57 -1.34
N ILE A 309 2.36 -12.58 -0.29
CA ILE A 309 1.90 -12.71 1.10
C ILE A 309 0.97 -11.55 1.45
N VAL A 310 1.35 -10.31 1.15
CA VAL A 310 0.54 -9.12 1.40
C VAL A 310 -0.80 -9.21 0.67
N ARG A 311 -0.81 -9.61 -0.61
CA ARG A 311 -2.04 -9.79 -1.38
C ARG A 311 -2.97 -10.82 -0.74
N GLN A 312 -2.43 -11.96 -0.33
CA GLN A 312 -3.24 -13.02 0.26
C GLN A 312 -3.74 -12.67 1.66
N VAL A 313 -2.95 -11.96 2.47
CA VAL A 313 -3.41 -11.43 3.77
C VAL A 313 -4.55 -10.43 3.59
N LEU A 314 -4.47 -9.54 2.59
CA LEU A 314 -5.56 -8.62 2.25
C LEU A 314 -6.85 -9.40 1.93
N VAL A 315 -6.77 -10.48 1.15
CA VAL A 315 -7.95 -11.24 0.71
C VAL A 315 -8.49 -12.16 1.81
N GLN A 316 -7.64 -12.98 2.41
CA GLN A 316 -8.08 -14.10 3.26
C GLN A 316 -8.18 -13.74 4.75
N ASP A 317 -7.28 -12.88 5.25
CA ASP A 317 -7.27 -12.52 6.68
C ASP A 317 -8.05 -11.22 6.93
N ILE A 318 -7.87 -10.20 6.08
CA ILE A 318 -8.51 -8.88 6.24
C ILE A 318 -9.93 -8.86 5.60
N GLY A 319 -10.14 -9.66 4.55
CA GLY A 319 -11.42 -9.78 3.84
C GLY A 319 -11.64 -8.70 2.78
N ILE A 320 -10.57 -8.16 2.19
CA ILE A 320 -10.66 -7.27 1.03
C ILE A 320 -11.06 -8.10 -0.20
N PRO A 321 -12.12 -7.73 -0.94
CA PRO A 321 -12.46 -8.40 -2.18
C PRO A 321 -11.29 -8.35 -3.17
N ALA A 322 -10.96 -9.47 -3.82
CA ALA A 322 -9.86 -9.52 -4.77
C ALA A 322 -10.01 -8.52 -5.95
N ALA A 323 -11.25 -8.15 -6.29
CA ALA A 323 -11.56 -7.13 -7.30
C ALA A 323 -11.20 -5.69 -6.87
N SER A 324 -11.04 -5.45 -5.57
CA SER A 324 -10.57 -4.18 -5.00
C SER A 324 -9.04 -4.10 -4.95
N ILE A 325 -8.32 -5.11 -5.46
CA ILE A 325 -6.86 -5.09 -5.59
C ILE A 325 -6.54 -4.94 -7.07
N SER A 326 -5.56 -4.10 -7.39
CA SER A 326 -5.18 -3.84 -8.79
C SER A 326 -4.86 -5.14 -9.55
N SER A 327 -5.27 -5.17 -10.80
CA SER A 327 -4.95 -6.25 -11.76
C SER A 327 -3.46 -6.26 -12.13
N THR A 328 -2.75 -5.15 -11.93
CA THR A 328 -1.31 -5.00 -12.16
C THR A 328 -0.45 -5.25 -10.92
N TRP A 329 -1.02 -5.89 -9.88
CA TRP A 329 -0.30 -6.18 -8.64
C TRP A 329 0.99 -6.96 -8.89
N ALA A 330 2.13 -6.37 -8.52
CA ALA A 330 3.46 -6.96 -8.67
C ALA A 330 4.42 -6.39 -7.62
N ASP A 331 5.61 -6.98 -7.48
CA ASP A 331 6.69 -6.35 -6.71
C ASP A 331 7.19 -5.11 -7.47
N PRO A 332 7.15 -3.90 -6.89
CA PRO A 332 7.65 -2.71 -7.56
C PRO A 332 9.18 -2.73 -7.78
N PHE A 333 9.92 -3.62 -7.10
CA PHE A 333 11.35 -3.84 -7.32
C PHE A 333 11.62 -4.84 -8.46
N GLY A 334 10.58 -5.31 -9.15
CA GLY A 334 10.69 -6.30 -10.20
C GLY A 334 10.99 -7.70 -9.65
N LYS A 335 11.76 -8.49 -10.39
CA LYS A 335 11.99 -9.91 -10.09
C LYS A 335 13.20 -10.07 -9.15
N VAL A 336 13.01 -9.77 -7.88
CA VAL A 336 14.03 -9.83 -6.82
C VAL A 336 13.70 -10.89 -5.77
N ASP A 337 14.67 -11.25 -4.93
CA ASP A 337 14.37 -12.01 -3.71
C ASP A 337 13.59 -11.10 -2.74
N SER A 338 12.39 -11.54 -2.38
CA SER A 338 11.54 -10.86 -1.41
C SER A 338 10.85 -11.87 -0.49
N ALA A 339 11.46 -13.04 -0.27
CA ALA A 339 10.92 -14.02 0.65
C ALA A 339 10.68 -13.41 2.04
N ALA A 340 9.49 -13.58 2.59
CA ALA A 340 9.08 -12.89 3.82
C ALA A 340 8.17 -13.74 4.72
N GLY A 341 7.85 -13.20 5.89
CA GLY A 341 6.77 -13.70 6.72
C GLY A 341 6.56 -12.91 8.00
N ALA A 342 5.38 -13.10 8.58
CA ALA A 342 4.98 -12.48 9.83
C ALA A 342 4.28 -13.48 10.74
N PHE A 343 4.51 -13.30 12.05
CA PHE A 343 3.86 -14.05 13.12
C PHE A 343 3.11 -13.10 14.04
N TRP A 344 1.85 -13.43 14.27
CA TRP A 344 0.97 -12.80 15.25
C TRP A 344 0.67 -13.84 16.33
N ASP A 345 1.11 -13.62 17.54
CA ASP A 345 1.05 -14.59 18.65
C ASP A 345 -0.33 -14.68 19.32
N GLY A 346 -1.27 -13.83 18.89
CA GLY A 346 -2.62 -13.78 19.41
C GLY A 346 -2.71 -13.20 20.83
N SER A 347 -1.71 -12.43 21.29
CA SER A 347 -1.80 -11.67 22.54
C SER A 347 -2.76 -10.48 22.43
N ASP A 348 -2.85 -9.89 21.24
CA ASP A 348 -3.56 -8.63 21.00
C ASP A 348 -4.59 -8.78 19.88
N SER A 349 -5.56 -7.85 19.87
CA SER A 349 -6.41 -7.63 18.71
C SER A 349 -5.67 -6.79 17.67
N TYR A 350 -5.79 -7.13 16.40
CA TYR A 350 -5.12 -6.41 15.31
C TYR A 350 -6.15 -5.82 14.34
N THR A 351 -5.82 -4.66 13.78
CA THR A 351 -6.46 -4.12 12.58
C THR A 351 -5.79 -4.68 11.31
N GLY A 352 -6.45 -4.51 10.16
CA GLY A 352 -5.80 -4.81 8.87
C GLY A 352 -4.53 -4.00 8.66
N GLN A 353 -4.52 -2.73 9.10
CA GLN A 353 -3.36 -1.86 9.01
C GLN A 353 -2.17 -2.35 9.84
N ASP A 354 -2.41 -2.95 11.02
CA ASP A 354 -1.34 -3.53 11.84
C ASP A 354 -0.70 -4.73 11.15
N MET A 355 -1.51 -5.59 10.51
CA MET A 355 -1.00 -6.74 9.76
C MET A 355 -0.16 -6.30 8.55
N ILE A 356 -0.63 -5.32 7.79
CA ILE A 356 0.11 -4.77 6.64
C ILE A 356 1.39 -4.06 7.09
N THR A 357 1.35 -3.33 8.21
CA THR A 357 2.53 -2.69 8.78
C THR A 357 3.58 -3.71 9.19
N ALA A 358 3.20 -4.80 9.86
CA ALA A 358 4.13 -5.86 10.24
C ALA A 358 4.89 -6.46 9.03
N LEU A 359 4.23 -6.51 7.86
CA LEU A 359 4.79 -7.03 6.61
C LEU A 359 5.61 -5.98 5.86
N LEU A 360 5.10 -4.76 5.67
CA LEU A 360 5.66 -3.76 4.76
C LEU A 360 6.64 -2.78 5.41
N GLN A 361 6.61 -2.61 6.74
CA GLN A 361 7.54 -1.70 7.43
C GLN A 361 8.98 -1.95 7.00
N GLY A 362 9.71 -0.87 6.70
CA GLY A 362 11.12 -0.97 6.37
C GLY A 362 11.47 -1.62 5.04
N THR A 363 10.49 -2.06 4.23
CA THR A 363 10.74 -2.79 2.97
C THR A 363 10.81 -1.89 1.74
N MET A 364 10.65 -0.56 1.93
CA MET A 364 10.51 0.45 0.88
C MET A 364 9.33 0.19 -0.09
N ARG A 365 8.41 -0.69 0.29
CA ARG A 365 7.14 -0.97 -0.39
C ARG A 365 6.00 -0.42 0.45
N LYS A 366 5.06 0.27 -0.17
CA LYS A 366 3.95 0.96 0.49
C LYS A 366 2.63 0.50 -0.11
N LEU A 367 1.64 0.24 0.74
CA LEU A 367 0.29 -0.05 0.28
C LEU A 367 -0.44 1.28 0.03
N ALA A 368 -0.97 1.47 -1.18
CA ALA A 368 -1.65 2.68 -1.58
C ALA A 368 -3.03 2.38 -2.19
N VAL A 369 -3.94 3.36 -2.08
CA VAL A 369 -5.24 3.34 -2.74
C VAL A 369 -5.16 4.21 -3.99
N ALA A 370 -5.34 3.61 -5.16
CA ALA A 370 -5.39 4.28 -6.46
C ALA A 370 -6.67 5.12 -6.60
N ARG A 371 -6.72 6.02 -7.60
CA ARG A 371 -7.91 6.88 -7.83
C ARG A 371 -9.17 6.08 -8.16
N ASP A 372 -8.99 4.90 -8.77
CA ASP A 372 -10.05 3.94 -9.07
C ASP A 372 -10.49 3.10 -7.87
N GLY A 373 -9.93 3.38 -6.67
CA GLY A 373 -10.27 2.70 -5.43
C GLY A 373 -9.58 1.35 -5.25
N THR A 374 -8.76 0.93 -6.21
CA THR A 374 -8.00 -0.33 -6.09
C THR A 374 -6.78 -0.15 -5.19
N LEU A 375 -6.42 -1.22 -4.48
CA LEU A 375 -5.17 -1.28 -3.72
C LEU A 375 -4.01 -1.66 -4.65
N LYS A 376 -2.91 -0.92 -4.52
CA LYS A 376 -1.65 -1.14 -5.25
C LYS A 376 -0.47 -1.16 -4.27
N LEU A 377 0.57 -1.88 -4.65
CA LEU A 377 1.87 -1.80 -3.99
C LEU A 377 2.75 -0.84 -4.77
N ILE A 378 3.23 0.21 -4.10
CA ILE A 378 4.15 1.19 -4.69
C ILE A 378 5.52 1.03 -4.02
N GLY A 379 6.59 1.12 -4.81
CA GLY A 379 7.96 1.05 -4.30
C GLY A 379 8.61 2.42 -4.33
N ILE A 380 9.38 2.74 -3.31
CA ILE A 380 10.36 3.82 -3.35
C ILE A 380 11.67 3.18 -3.82
N THR A 381 11.86 3.12 -5.13
CA THR A 381 12.98 2.47 -5.82
C THR A 381 14.04 3.49 -6.24
N ASP A 382 15.20 3.03 -6.71
CA ASP A 382 16.27 3.88 -7.26
C ASP A 382 16.23 4.02 -8.79
N SER A 383 15.28 3.36 -9.46
CA SER A 383 15.19 3.30 -10.93
C SER A 383 14.97 4.67 -11.57
N PHE A 384 14.20 5.55 -10.93
CA PHE A 384 13.97 6.90 -11.42
C PHE A 384 15.27 7.71 -11.56
N LEU A 385 16.32 7.38 -10.80
CA LEU A 385 17.64 8.02 -10.90
C LEU A 385 18.36 7.74 -12.22
N GLN A 386 17.94 6.70 -12.93
CA GLN A 386 18.54 6.26 -14.20
C GLN A 386 17.78 6.76 -15.42
N LEU A 387 16.66 7.47 -15.21
CA LEU A 387 15.91 8.05 -16.32
C LEU A 387 16.78 9.01 -17.12
N VAL A 388 16.78 8.84 -18.44
CA VAL A 388 17.53 9.70 -19.35
C VAL A 388 16.64 10.90 -19.68
N PRO A 389 17.05 12.14 -19.36
CA PRO A 389 16.20 13.30 -19.57
C PRO A 389 15.88 13.50 -21.06
N HIS A 390 14.64 13.22 -21.44
CA HIS A 390 14.13 13.42 -22.79
C HIS A 390 12.73 14.02 -22.77
N GLN A 391 12.55 15.14 -23.48
CA GLN A 391 11.28 15.90 -23.52
C GLN A 391 10.13 15.16 -24.23
N TRP A 392 10.41 14.04 -24.89
CA TRP A 392 9.43 13.25 -25.64
C TRP A 392 8.95 12.01 -24.87
N GLU A 393 9.40 11.84 -23.62
CA GLU A 393 8.89 10.77 -22.78
C GLU A 393 7.42 11.01 -22.43
N LYS A 394 6.64 9.92 -22.44
CA LYS A 394 5.21 9.96 -22.13
C LYS A 394 4.93 10.57 -20.74
N LEU A 395 5.89 10.48 -19.82
CA LEU A 395 5.80 10.94 -18.44
C LEU A 395 6.82 12.07 -18.15
N ALA A 396 7.01 13.01 -19.09
CA ALA A 396 7.78 14.22 -18.84
C ALA A 396 6.86 15.37 -18.38
N VAL A 397 7.30 16.11 -17.36
CA VAL A 397 6.72 17.40 -16.94
C VAL A 397 7.57 18.51 -17.54
N LEU A 398 7.00 19.33 -18.42
CA LEU A 398 7.74 20.38 -19.11
C LEU A 398 7.71 21.72 -18.36
N PRO A 399 8.70 22.61 -18.53
CA PRO A 399 8.77 23.85 -17.76
C PRO A 399 7.60 24.81 -18.01
N ASP A 400 6.98 24.76 -19.19
CA ASP A 400 5.82 25.56 -19.57
C ASP A 400 4.50 25.03 -19.00
N GLU A 401 4.49 23.78 -18.51
CA GLU A 401 3.36 23.17 -17.81
C GLU A 401 3.40 23.47 -16.30
N VAL A 402 4.56 23.81 -15.74
CA VAL A 402 4.72 24.10 -14.32
C VAL A 402 4.16 25.47 -13.98
N ILE A 403 3.10 25.50 -13.16
CA ILE A 403 2.48 26.73 -12.67
C ILE A 403 3.26 27.31 -11.48
N ASP A 404 3.64 26.44 -10.55
CA ASP A 404 4.42 26.76 -9.35
C ASP A 404 5.22 25.53 -8.92
N ILE A 405 6.38 25.74 -8.32
CA ILE A 405 7.22 24.66 -7.79
C ILE A 405 7.82 25.10 -6.46
N LYS A 406 7.67 24.25 -5.44
CA LYS A 406 8.18 24.51 -4.10
C LYS A 406 8.96 23.30 -3.61
N GLU A 407 10.16 23.54 -3.12
CA GLU A 407 10.92 22.55 -2.38
C GLU A 407 10.32 22.39 -0.98
N THR A 408 10.30 21.16 -0.46
CA THR A 408 9.87 20.85 0.90
C THR A 408 10.95 20.06 1.62
N ASP A 409 10.98 20.21 2.94
CA ASP A 409 11.90 19.47 3.79
C ASP A 409 11.63 17.95 3.70
N LEU A 410 12.72 17.19 3.66
CA LEU A 410 12.68 15.75 3.87
C LEU A 410 12.22 15.42 5.31
N PRO A 411 11.66 14.22 5.54
CA PRO A 411 11.39 13.73 6.89
C PRO A 411 12.64 13.83 7.78
N SER A 412 12.45 14.02 9.09
CA SER A 412 13.57 14.20 10.03
C SER A 412 14.59 13.06 10.04
N GLU A 413 14.16 11.82 9.73
CA GLU A 413 15.04 10.65 9.55
C GLU A 413 16.01 10.80 8.36
N LEU A 414 15.65 11.63 7.39
CA LEU A 414 16.35 11.85 6.11
C LEU A 414 16.87 13.28 5.95
N ALA A 415 16.73 14.13 6.98
CA ALA A 415 17.15 15.53 6.93
C ALA A 415 18.67 15.69 6.78
N LEU A 416 19.43 14.67 7.20
CA LEU A 416 20.87 14.56 6.93
C LEU A 416 21.11 13.33 6.05
N PRO A 417 22.11 13.38 5.15
CA PRO A 417 22.48 12.21 4.37
C PRO A 417 22.90 11.05 5.27
N LEU A 418 22.58 9.84 4.84
CA LEU A 418 22.98 8.62 5.52
C LEU A 418 24.41 8.22 5.17
N THR A 419 25.05 7.46 6.05
CA THR A 419 26.39 6.88 5.80
C THR A 419 26.33 5.61 4.94
N CYS A 420 25.26 4.84 5.10
CA CYS A 420 25.11 3.51 4.54
C CYS A 420 23.62 3.19 4.37
N GLY A 421 23.32 2.13 3.63
CA GLY A 421 22.02 1.50 3.67
C GLY A 421 22.04 0.33 4.65
N ARG A 422 21.05 0.24 5.54
CA ARG A 422 20.95 -0.84 6.52
C ARG A 422 19.55 -1.44 6.52
N CYS A 423 19.46 -2.76 6.45
CA CYS A 423 18.19 -3.47 6.44
C CYS A 423 18.28 -4.76 7.26
N THR A 424 17.28 -5.01 8.10
CA THR A 424 17.22 -6.25 8.90
C THR A 424 16.53 -7.38 8.14
N TYR A 425 16.83 -8.62 8.50
CA TYR A 425 16.15 -9.83 8.03
C TYR A 425 16.14 -10.89 9.13
N SER A 426 15.40 -11.98 8.91
CA SER A 426 15.26 -13.11 9.84
C SER A 426 14.90 -12.63 11.25
N ARG A 427 13.77 -11.92 11.38
CA ARG A 427 13.30 -11.45 12.68
C ARG A 427 13.16 -12.63 13.66
N ASN A 428 13.93 -12.58 14.74
CA ASN A 428 13.78 -13.44 15.90
C ASN A 428 12.63 -12.91 16.75
N TYR A 429 11.55 -13.67 16.82
CA TYR A 429 10.35 -13.29 17.58
C TYR A 429 10.49 -13.53 19.08
N THR A 430 11.43 -14.38 19.51
CA THR A 430 11.65 -14.74 20.91
C THR A 430 13.13 -14.65 21.25
N VAL A 431 13.59 -13.46 21.63
CA VAL A 431 15.00 -13.29 22.06
C VAL A 431 15.23 -14.07 23.35
N MET A 432 16.19 -15.01 23.31
CA MET A 432 16.50 -15.86 24.45
C MET A 432 17.69 -15.30 25.23
N SER A 433 17.57 -15.29 26.56
CA SER A 433 18.61 -14.89 27.49
C SER A 433 19.33 -16.11 28.08
N THR A 434 20.46 -15.90 28.75
CA THR A 434 21.24 -16.98 29.40
C THR A 434 20.46 -17.80 30.41
N SER A 435 19.39 -17.26 31.02
CA SER A 435 18.54 -17.99 31.97
C SER A 435 17.48 -18.88 31.31
N THR A 436 17.24 -18.70 30.01
CA THR A 436 16.24 -19.46 29.22
C THR A 436 16.88 -20.41 28.21
N LEU A 437 18.19 -20.28 27.99
CA LEU A 437 18.96 -21.16 27.12
C LEU A 437 19.44 -22.40 27.88
N SER A 438 19.33 -23.55 27.22
CA SER A 438 20.04 -24.76 27.61
C SER A 438 21.54 -24.52 27.55
N PRO A 439 22.34 -25.08 28.48
CA PRO A 439 23.81 -25.05 28.40
C PRO A 439 24.36 -25.66 27.10
N LYS A 440 23.56 -26.45 26.38
CA LYS A 440 23.91 -27.08 25.09
C LYS A 440 23.53 -26.22 23.87
N ALA A 441 22.87 -25.08 24.05
CA ALA A 441 22.49 -24.20 22.95
C ALA A 441 23.72 -23.44 22.42
N ASP A 442 24.04 -23.62 21.15
CA ASP A 442 25.21 -23.01 20.47
C ASP A 442 24.83 -21.94 19.44
N LEU A 443 23.69 -21.26 19.64
CA LEU A 443 23.15 -20.33 18.64
C LEU A 443 23.24 -18.87 19.12
N SER A 444 24.29 -18.18 18.69
CA SER A 444 24.46 -16.73 18.88
C SER A 444 23.29 -15.91 18.32
N THR A 445 22.64 -16.41 17.26
CA THR A 445 21.49 -15.79 16.58
C THR A 445 20.20 -15.78 17.41
N LEU A 446 20.06 -16.65 18.42
CA LEU A 446 18.90 -16.66 19.31
C LEU A 446 18.94 -15.51 20.33
N ARG A 447 20.11 -14.91 20.52
CA ARG A 447 20.35 -13.82 21.49
C ARG A 447 20.17 -12.43 20.89
N THR A 448 20.18 -12.33 19.56
CA THR A 448 19.90 -11.08 18.86
C THR A 448 18.47 -11.11 18.34
N GLN A 449 17.81 -9.95 18.34
CA GLN A 449 16.47 -9.85 17.79
C GLN A 449 16.47 -10.01 16.27
N ARG A 450 17.56 -9.62 15.59
CA ARG A 450 17.63 -9.59 14.12
C ARG A 450 19.06 -9.79 13.64
N SER A 451 19.18 -10.16 12.37
CA SER A 451 20.39 -10.02 11.57
C SER A 451 20.23 -8.80 10.65
N ALA A 452 21.32 -8.13 10.32
CA ALA A 452 21.29 -6.96 9.46
C ALA A 452 22.31 -7.08 8.32
N VAL A 453 21.95 -6.49 7.18
CA VAL A 453 22.85 -6.20 6.07
C VAL A 453 23.15 -4.71 6.09
N THR A 454 24.42 -4.37 5.88
CA THR A 454 24.89 -2.99 5.73
C THR A 454 25.60 -2.85 4.38
N VAL A 455 25.25 -1.81 3.63
CA VAL A 455 25.81 -1.46 2.32
C VAL A 455 26.44 -0.08 2.40
N GLY A 456 27.72 0.02 2.08
CA GLY A 456 28.53 1.20 2.34
C GLY A 456 29.30 1.09 3.67
N THR A 457 29.81 2.22 4.16
CA THR A 457 30.68 2.27 5.33
C THR A 457 30.03 3.14 6.40
N ASP A 458 29.93 2.64 7.63
CA ASP A 458 29.53 3.46 8.76
C ASP A 458 30.58 4.56 8.98
N SER A 459 30.15 5.82 9.02
CA SER A 459 31.04 6.93 9.38
C SER A 459 31.22 7.02 10.89
N SER A 460 32.40 7.44 11.34
CA SER A 460 32.72 7.73 12.73
C SER A 460 32.55 9.22 13.10
N THR A 461 31.94 10.05 12.26
CA THR A 461 31.83 11.51 12.43
C THR A 461 30.39 12.01 12.65
N VAL A 462 30.25 13.20 13.24
CA VAL A 462 28.99 13.78 13.77
C VAL A 462 28.08 14.39 12.69
N GLU A 463 28.57 14.59 11.46
CA GLU A 463 27.82 15.25 10.37
C GLU A 463 27.01 14.27 9.47
N VAL A 464 27.10 12.97 9.72
CA VAL A 464 26.41 11.93 8.94
C VAL A 464 25.80 10.91 9.90
N VAL A 465 24.53 10.54 9.70
CA VAL A 465 23.80 9.66 10.61
C VAL A 465 23.86 8.22 10.08
N SER A 466 24.26 7.27 10.92
CA SER A 466 24.05 5.85 10.61
C SER A 466 22.55 5.57 10.70
N PRO A 467 21.92 4.97 9.67
CA PRO A 467 20.49 4.69 9.73
C PRO A 467 20.16 3.79 10.93
N PRO A 468 18.96 3.96 11.52
CA PRO A 468 18.47 3.01 12.50
C PRO A 468 18.38 1.60 11.88
N GLU A 469 18.33 0.57 12.71
CA GLU A 469 18.01 -0.77 12.21
C GLU A 469 16.58 -0.80 11.69
N VAL A 470 16.45 -0.79 10.37
CA VAL A 470 15.17 -0.80 9.67
C VAL A 470 14.53 -2.17 9.85
N LEU A 471 13.43 -2.21 10.58
CA LEU A 471 12.69 -3.44 10.88
C LEU A 471 11.99 -3.92 9.61
N THR A 472 12.24 -5.16 9.17
CA THR A 472 11.49 -5.76 8.05
C THR A 472 10.92 -7.14 8.42
N SER A 473 10.07 -7.66 7.53
CA SER A 473 9.53 -9.03 7.54
C SER A 473 10.33 -10.00 6.66
N LEU A 474 11.45 -9.55 6.09
CA LEU A 474 12.22 -10.32 5.10
C LEU A 474 12.89 -11.52 5.77
N ARG A 475 12.84 -12.66 5.09
CA ARG A 475 13.43 -13.93 5.53
C ARG A 475 14.92 -14.00 5.23
N THR A 476 15.36 -13.50 4.08
CA THR A 476 16.69 -13.79 3.55
C THR A 476 17.61 -12.59 3.61
N GLN A 477 18.90 -12.86 3.72
CA GLN A 477 19.93 -11.82 3.57
C GLN A 477 19.86 -11.17 2.19
N ALA A 478 19.61 -11.94 1.13
CA ALA A 478 19.52 -11.44 -0.23
C ALA A 478 18.32 -10.48 -0.42
N GLY A 479 17.17 -10.75 0.19
CA GLY A 479 16.05 -9.81 0.18
C GLY A 479 16.37 -8.51 0.93
N ALA A 480 17.02 -8.59 2.10
CA ALA A 480 17.46 -7.39 2.82
C ALA A 480 18.53 -6.59 2.05
N GLN A 481 19.41 -7.27 1.32
CA GLN A 481 20.42 -6.63 0.46
C GLN A 481 19.77 -5.71 -0.58
N VAL A 482 18.69 -6.15 -1.24
CA VAL A 482 17.96 -5.34 -2.23
C VAL A 482 17.49 -4.02 -1.62
N VAL A 483 16.90 -4.06 -0.43
CA VAL A 483 16.41 -2.85 0.25
C VAL A 483 17.57 -1.98 0.74
N ALA A 484 18.62 -2.57 1.30
CA ALA A 484 19.80 -1.85 1.76
C ALA A 484 20.52 -1.14 0.59
N ASP A 485 20.61 -1.76 -0.59
CA ASP A 485 21.18 -1.14 -1.79
C ASP A 485 20.38 0.09 -2.22
N VAL A 486 19.05 0.01 -2.19
CA VAL A 486 18.18 1.15 -2.54
C VAL A 486 18.29 2.27 -1.50
N ILE A 487 18.28 1.95 -0.21
CA ILE A 487 18.52 2.94 0.85
C ILE A 487 19.87 3.63 0.64
N ASN A 488 20.92 2.85 0.32
CA ASN A 488 22.24 3.40 0.09
C ASN A 488 22.25 4.38 -1.10
N LYS A 489 21.73 3.96 -2.26
CA LYS A 489 21.73 4.81 -3.47
C LYS A 489 20.84 6.05 -3.36
N LEU A 490 19.72 5.94 -2.65
CA LEU A 490 18.83 7.07 -2.45
C LEU A 490 19.41 8.03 -1.42
N TRP A 491 19.76 7.55 -0.24
CA TRP A 491 19.87 8.42 0.93
C TRP A 491 21.29 8.75 1.38
N THR A 492 22.34 8.15 0.80
CA THR A 492 23.72 8.62 1.05
C THR A 492 24.13 9.79 0.17
N VAL A 493 23.21 10.32 -0.64
CA VAL A 493 23.43 11.46 -1.54
C VAL A 493 22.95 12.74 -0.86
N ALA A 494 23.75 13.80 -0.92
CA ALA A 494 23.47 15.04 -0.22
C ALA A 494 22.32 15.88 -0.82
N ASP A 495 22.09 15.78 -2.13
CA ASP A 495 21.17 16.67 -2.86
C ASP A 495 19.79 16.04 -3.15
N ARG A 496 19.32 15.13 -2.29
CA ARG A 496 17.95 14.59 -2.42
C ARG A 496 16.93 15.63 -2.03
N ARG A 497 15.89 15.78 -2.86
CA ARG A 497 14.88 16.83 -2.68
C ARG A 497 13.48 16.30 -2.94
N VAL A 498 12.51 16.91 -2.29
CA VAL A 498 11.09 16.70 -2.57
C VAL A 498 10.51 18.01 -3.05
N PHE A 499 9.80 17.96 -4.18
CA PHE A 499 9.12 19.12 -4.75
C PHE A 499 7.61 18.93 -4.75
N TYR A 500 6.90 19.98 -4.34
CA TYR A 500 5.50 20.17 -4.69
C TYR A 500 5.42 20.91 -6.03
N VAL A 501 5.01 20.20 -7.07
CA VAL A 501 4.91 20.72 -8.44
C VAL A 501 3.43 20.96 -8.76
N THR A 502 3.05 22.23 -8.91
CA THR A 502 1.69 22.63 -9.26
C THR A 502 1.53 22.60 -10.78
N LEU A 503 0.57 21.82 -11.25
CA LEU A 503 0.27 21.59 -12.66
C LEU A 503 -1.21 21.92 -12.96
N PRO A 504 -1.57 22.15 -14.24
CA PRO A 504 -2.94 22.15 -14.68
C PRO A 504 -3.64 20.83 -14.31
N PHE A 505 -4.86 20.91 -13.78
CA PHE A 505 -5.60 19.74 -13.27
C PHE A 505 -5.75 18.59 -14.27
N GLU A 506 -5.76 18.89 -15.56
CA GLU A 506 -5.79 17.88 -16.63
C GLU A 506 -4.59 16.94 -16.64
N ARG A 507 -3.41 17.42 -16.20
CA ARG A 507 -2.19 16.62 -16.13
C ARG A 507 -2.25 15.58 -15.03
N LEU A 508 -3.18 15.70 -14.08
CA LEU A 508 -3.37 14.70 -13.01
C LEU A 508 -3.56 13.28 -13.55
N PHE A 509 -4.17 13.11 -14.72
CA PHE A 509 -4.45 11.79 -15.30
C PHE A 509 -3.30 11.18 -16.08
N ASP A 510 -2.27 11.98 -16.36
CA ASP A 510 -1.06 11.52 -17.01
C ASP A 510 -0.12 10.83 -16.00
N PHE A 511 -0.31 11.09 -14.70
CA PHE A 511 0.54 10.61 -13.61
C PHE A 511 -0.26 9.91 -12.51
N GLU A 512 0.27 8.86 -11.95
CA GLU A 512 -0.21 8.22 -10.73
C GLU A 512 0.93 8.12 -9.71
N MET A 513 0.61 8.05 -8.42
CA MET A 513 1.63 7.75 -7.41
C MET A 513 2.35 6.44 -7.75
N GLY A 514 3.67 6.45 -7.64
CA GLY A 514 4.55 5.36 -8.06
C GLY A 514 5.06 5.48 -9.48
N ASP A 515 4.57 6.41 -10.29
CA ASP A 515 5.13 6.67 -11.62
C ASP A 515 6.51 7.32 -11.53
N GLU A 516 7.41 6.85 -12.38
CA GLU A 516 8.71 7.47 -12.62
C GLU A 516 8.55 8.51 -13.73
N ILE A 517 9.02 9.73 -13.49
CA ILE A 517 8.83 10.88 -14.38
C ILE A 517 10.16 11.59 -14.63
N VAL A 518 10.21 12.39 -15.70
CA VAL A 518 11.29 13.37 -15.87
C VAL A 518 10.73 14.77 -15.60
N LEU A 519 11.25 15.44 -14.57
CA LEU A 519 10.85 16.79 -14.19
C LEU A 519 11.78 17.81 -14.83
N PHE A 520 11.24 18.65 -15.70
CA PHE A 520 11.91 19.85 -16.20
C PHE A 520 11.31 21.09 -15.53
N ALA A 521 12.11 21.87 -14.82
CA ALA A 521 11.64 23.06 -14.11
C ALA A 521 12.69 24.17 -14.07
N ASN A 522 12.23 25.42 -13.96
CA ASN A 522 13.10 26.60 -13.92
C ASN A 522 13.81 26.82 -12.56
N VAL A 523 14.20 25.73 -11.89
CA VAL A 523 14.92 25.72 -10.61
C VAL A 523 16.30 25.08 -10.77
N GLU A 524 17.22 25.37 -9.85
CA GLU A 524 18.59 24.87 -9.91
C GLU A 524 18.66 23.34 -9.87
N GLY A 525 19.45 22.76 -10.79
CA GLY A 525 19.63 21.31 -10.93
C GLY A 525 18.49 20.55 -11.61
N VAL A 526 17.42 21.23 -12.08
CA VAL A 526 16.23 20.57 -12.69
C VAL A 526 15.93 21.09 -14.10
N ARG A 527 16.64 22.13 -14.59
CA ARG A 527 16.38 22.76 -15.90
C ARG A 527 16.56 21.82 -17.08
N ASP A 528 17.58 20.96 -17.01
CA ASP A 528 17.93 20.01 -18.07
C ASP A 528 17.16 18.69 -17.96
N GLY A 529 16.22 18.61 -17.02
CA GLY A 529 15.44 17.42 -16.71
C GLY A 529 16.12 16.55 -15.67
N LEU A 530 15.36 16.15 -14.65
CA LEU A 530 15.81 15.26 -13.58
C LEU A 530 14.79 14.14 -13.40
N GLY A 531 15.26 12.90 -13.30
CA GLY A 531 14.40 11.77 -12.98
C GLY A 531 13.79 11.93 -11.58
N GLY A 532 12.52 11.57 -11.44
CA GLY A 532 11.80 11.67 -10.18
C GLY A 532 10.73 10.60 -10.02
N LEU A 533 10.33 10.38 -8.77
CA LEU A 533 9.24 9.47 -8.40
C LEU A 533 8.07 10.27 -7.86
N VAL A 534 6.87 10.05 -8.41
CA VAL A 534 5.64 10.64 -7.85
C VAL A 534 5.29 9.92 -6.55
N VAL A 535 5.53 10.58 -5.42
CA VAL A 535 5.26 10.04 -4.08
C VAL A 535 3.97 10.58 -3.47
N GLY A 536 3.32 11.56 -4.11
CA GLY A 536 2.05 12.08 -3.65
C GLY A 536 1.34 12.91 -4.71
N GLU A 537 0.06 13.16 -4.46
CA GLU A 537 -0.76 14.05 -5.25
C GLU A 537 -1.85 14.69 -4.39
N SER A 538 -2.19 15.93 -4.71
CA SER A 538 -3.30 16.64 -4.09
C SER A 538 -4.04 17.53 -5.08
N TRP A 539 -5.31 17.78 -4.78
CA TRP A 539 -6.09 18.80 -5.45
C TRP A 539 -7.10 19.41 -4.49
N ARG A 540 -7.57 20.60 -4.85
CA ARG A 540 -8.57 21.33 -4.08
C ARG A 540 -9.78 21.59 -4.95
N GLY A 541 -10.96 21.23 -4.46
CA GLY A 541 -12.20 21.55 -5.16
C GLY A 541 -12.53 23.04 -5.14
N SER A 542 -11.97 23.77 -4.17
CA SER A 542 -12.06 25.23 -4.08
C SER A 542 -11.19 25.97 -5.12
N SER A 543 -10.15 25.32 -5.63
CA SER A 543 -9.24 25.84 -6.68
C SER A 543 -9.33 24.96 -7.93
N ALA A 544 -10.54 24.83 -8.47
CA ALA A 544 -10.82 23.99 -9.63
C ALA A 544 -10.00 24.43 -10.86
N GLY A 545 -8.95 23.68 -11.18
CA GLY A 545 -8.07 23.95 -12.32
C GLY A 545 -6.60 23.60 -12.09
N GLN A 546 -6.20 23.31 -10.85
CA GLN A 546 -4.83 22.91 -10.52
C GLN A 546 -4.80 21.60 -9.72
N CYS A 547 -3.72 20.86 -9.89
CA CYS A 547 -3.32 19.76 -9.01
C CYS A 547 -1.86 19.97 -8.60
N VAL A 548 -1.45 19.32 -7.51
CA VAL A 548 -0.07 19.31 -7.05
C VAL A 548 0.42 17.87 -7.04
N LEU A 549 1.57 17.63 -7.65
CA LEU A 549 2.31 16.37 -7.50
C LEU A 549 3.43 16.56 -6.49
N THR A 550 3.61 15.61 -5.59
CA THR A 550 4.77 15.51 -4.71
C THR A 550 5.78 14.60 -5.40
N VAL A 551 6.94 15.13 -5.75
CA VAL A 551 7.96 14.44 -6.56
C VAL A 551 9.27 14.36 -5.78
N LEU A 552 9.75 13.13 -5.54
CA LEU A 552 11.08 12.85 -4.99
C LEU A 552 12.10 12.82 -6.14
N VAL A 553 13.23 13.52 -6.00
CA VAL A 553 14.34 13.54 -6.98
C VAL A 553 15.71 13.32 -6.33
#